data_AF-A0A842UCT4-F1
#
_entry.id   AF-A0A842UCT4-F1
#
_cell.length_a   1.000
_cell.length_b   1.000
_cell.length_c   1.000
_cell.angle_alpha   90.00
_cell.angle_beta   90.00
_cell.angle_gamma   90.00
#
_symmetry.space_group_name_H-M   'P 1'
#
loop_
_entity.id
_entity.type
_entity.pdbx_description
1 polymer ?
#
loop_
_entity_poly.entity_id
_entity_poly.type
_entity_poly.pdbx_seq_one_letter_code
_entity_poly.pdbx_strand_id
1 'polypeptide(L)'
;MKFMAKLKFLLIFAIIAVIMIKYPQITGLVIDSLGIDVEKQLPVPEENAEPPEVYFSPGINLTQDFLEYIDETESTLYCALYDIGEPVEQKLIEKSRTADVRVVKDDETRAVAIENLKEDGRGLMHNKFCIRDNYAVWTGSYNPTKRGSLNNNNALIIYSNYLSKQYNEEFEEFWDRKFKLGDSSRQPSVKLNSHLYRVHFCPEDECAEKVYSILLSAEKSIKFMTFSFTRKDYKDLLIEKSRKIPVSGIFEKTRINQQYNIFKDLNRSKAENPDLRLNLKLDENKYNFHHKVFIIDEEIVVTGSFNPSKSADLYNDENLVIITDPVIVGRYNEEFNNLFS
;
A
#
# COMPACT_ATOMS: atom_id res chain seq x y z
N MET A 1 -33.93 -10.74 13.92
CA MET A 1 -32.87 -11.43 14.69
C MET A 1 -31.50 -10.74 14.63
N LYS A 2 -30.93 -10.41 13.46
CA LYS A 2 -29.58 -9.78 13.36
C LYS A 2 -29.43 -8.40 14.06
N PHE A 3 -30.49 -7.58 14.10
CA PHE A 3 -30.47 -6.26 14.75
C PHE A 3 -30.38 -6.35 16.29
N MET A 4 -31.14 -7.25 16.92
CA MET A 4 -31.08 -7.47 18.37
C MET A 4 -29.76 -8.11 18.81
N ALA A 5 -29.13 -8.91 17.95
CA ALA A 5 -27.79 -9.46 18.22
C ALA A 5 -26.71 -8.37 18.22
N LYS A 6 -26.73 -7.45 17.23
CA LYS A 6 -25.84 -6.27 17.21
C LYS A 6 -26.07 -5.35 18.41
N LEU A 7 -27.32 -5.11 18.81
CA LEU A 7 -27.63 -4.26 19.95
C LEU A 7 -27.17 -4.87 21.29
N LYS A 8 -27.32 -6.18 21.46
CA LYS A 8 -26.76 -6.90 22.62
C LYS A 8 -25.24 -6.85 22.65
N PHE A 9 -24.58 -7.01 21.49
CA PHE A 9 -23.13 -6.95 21.38
C PHE A 9 -22.56 -5.57 21.75
N LEU A 10 -23.17 -4.50 21.25
CA LEU A 10 -22.82 -3.12 21.60
C LEU A 10 -23.03 -2.81 23.09
N LEU A 11 -24.10 -3.33 23.68
CA LEU A 11 -24.37 -3.12 25.11
C LEU A 11 -23.34 -3.85 25.99
N ILE A 12 -22.95 -5.07 25.62
CA ILE A 12 -21.93 -5.85 26.30
C ILE A 12 -20.57 -5.13 26.20
N PHE A 13 -20.21 -4.62 25.03
CA PHE A 13 -18.95 -3.92 24.83
C PHE A 13 -18.87 -2.60 25.62
N ALA A 14 -19.98 -1.84 25.67
CA ALA A 14 -20.06 -0.63 26.48
C ALA A 14 -19.92 -0.92 27.98
N ILE A 15 -20.53 -2.02 28.47
CA ILE A 15 -20.40 -2.46 29.86
C ILE A 15 -18.96 -2.89 30.16
N ILE A 16 -18.32 -3.65 29.26
CA ILE A 16 -16.92 -4.07 29.40
C ILE A 16 -15.99 -2.87 29.41
N ALA A 17 -16.18 -1.89 28.52
CA ALA A 17 -15.39 -0.66 28.47
C ALA A 17 -15.49 0.14 29.79
N VAL A 18 -16.69 0.26 30.36
CA VAL A 18 -16.90 0.94 31.65
C VAL A 18 -16.21 0.17 32.79
N ILE A 19 -16.25 -1.16 32.77
CA ILE A 19 -15.57 -2.00 33.77
C ILE A 19 -14.05 -1.89 33.63
N MET A 20 -13.50 -1.88 32.40
CA MET A 20 -12.07 -1.73 32.14
C MET A 20 -11.52 -0.38 32.62
N ILE A 21 -12.31 0.69 32.51
CA ILE A 21 -11.94 2.02 33.00
C ILE A 21 -11.96 2.08 34.53
N LYS A 22 -12.94 1.43 35.18
CA LYS A 22 -13.11 1.49 36.64
C LYS A 22 -12.24 0.51 37.42
N TYR A 23 -11.93 -0.66 36.86
CA TYR A 23 -11.27 -1.76 37.57
C TYR A 23 -10.17 -2.41 36.71
N PRO A 24 -9.07 -1.68 36.42
CA PRO A 24 -8.01 -2.15 35.53
C PRO A 24 -7.28 -3.41 36.01
N GLN A 25 -7.42 -3.77 37.30
CA GLN A 25 -6.81 -4.96 37.92
C GLN A 25 -7.62 -6.25 37.68
N ILE A 26 -8.88 -6.14 37.22
CA ILE A 26 -9.83 -7.27 37.06
C ILE A 26 -9.96 -7.68 35.58
N THR A 27 -9.43 -6.87 34.66
CA THR A 27 -9.56 -7.02 33.19
C THR A 27 -9.05 -8.36 32.67
N GLY A 28 -7.93 -8.87 33.19
CA GLY A 28 -7.37 -10.15 32.77
C GLY A 28 -8.25 -11.36 33.08
N LEU A 29 -9.02 -11.32 34.18
CA LEU A 29 -9.84 -12.45 34.64
C LEU A 29 -11.21 -12.54 33.95
N VAL A 30 -11.73 -11.42 33.43
CA VAL A 30 -13.05 -11.39 32.77
C VAL A 30 -12.97 -11.90 31.33
N ILE A 31 -11.86 -11.63 30.63
CA ILE A 31 -11.64 -12.03 29.23
C ILE A 31 -11.58 -13.56 29.10
N ASP A 32 -10.88 -14.24 30.00
CA ASP A 32 -10.77 -15.71 30.00
C ASP A 32 -12.10 -16.42 30.31
N SER A 33 -12.99 -15.80 31.10
CA SER A 33 -14.25 -16.42 31.52
C SER A 33 -15.39 -16.32 30.49
N LEU A 34 -15.26 -15.44 29.49
CA LEU A 34 -16.32 -15.15 28.50
C LEU A 34 -16.18 -15.90 27.18
N GLY A 35 -15.13 -16.72 26.99
CA GLY A 35 -14.95 -17.50 25.75
C GLY A 35 -14.90 -16.62 24.48
N ILE A 36 -14.55 -15.34 24.64
CA ILE A 36 -14.22 -14.48 23.51
C ILE A 36 -12.83 -14.94 23.09
N ASP A 37 -12.75 -15.74 22.03
CA ASP A 37 -11.51 -16.01 21.32
C ASP A 37 -10.94 -14.66 20.87
N VAL A 38 -10.10 -14.06 21.73
CA VAL A 38 -9.10 -13.12 21.29
C VAL A 38 -8.23 -13.94 20.37
N GLU A 39 -8.34 -13.73 19.05
CA GLU A 39 -7.44 -14.31 18.07
C GLU A 39 -6.03 -14.26 18.66
N LYS A 40 -5.46 -15.42 18.97
CA LYS A 40 -4.05 -15.52 19.36
C LYS A 40 -3.28 -14.90 18.21
N GLN A 41 -2.81 -13.66 18.38
CA GLN A 41 -1.90 -13.05 17.43
C GLN A 41 -0.73 -14.01 17.28
N LEU A 42 -0.67 -14.63 16.10
CA LEU A 42 0.43 -15.53 15.77
C LEU A 42 1.72 -14.73 15.91
N PRO A 43 2.80 -15.35 16.43
CA PRO A 43 4.08 -14.66 16.52
C PRO A 43 4.46 -14.17 15.13
N VAL A 44 4.91 -12.92 15.04
CA VAL A 44 5.38 -12.35 13.76
C VAL A 44 6.62 -13.15 13.34
N PRO A 45 6.58 -13.85 12.18
CA PRO A 45 7.73 -14.60 11.69
C PRO A 45 8.93 -13.68 11.46
N GLU A 46 10.12 -14.22 11.57
CA GLU A 46 11.38 -13.51 11.32
C GLU A 46 12.26 -14.35 10.39
N GLU A 47 12.80 -13.72 9.35
CA GLU A 47 13.78 -14.34 8.45
C GLU A 47 14.94 -13.39 8.17
N ASN A 48 16.13 -13.98 7.95
CA ASN A 48 17.25 -13.26 7.41
C ASN A 48 17.01 -13.11 5.91
N ALA A 49 17.05 -11.88 5.42
CA ALA A 49 16.74 -11.55 4.04
C ALA A 49 17.91 -10.80 3.40
N GLU A 50 18.04 -10.91 2.09
CA GLU A 50 18.87 -9.99 1.33
C GLU A 50 18.36 -8.54 1.51
N PRO A 51 19.25 -7.54 1.42
CA PRO A 51 18.84 -6.15 1.51
C PRO A 51 17.75 -5.84 0.47
N PRO A 52 16.65 -5.19 0.87
CA PRO A 52 15.61 -4.78 -0.06
C PRO A 52 16.13 -3.70 -1.03
N GLU A 53 15.57 -3.67 -2.22
CA GLU A 53 15.89 -2.64 -3.22
C GLU A 53 14.74 -1.64 -3.35
N VAL A 54 15.09 -0.37 -3.59
CA VAL A 54 14.11 0.70 -3.79
C VAL A 54 14.57 1.63 -4.90
N TYR A 55 13.60 1.97 -5.74
CA TYR A 55 13.79 2.65 -7.00
C TYR A 55 12.83 3.82 -7.15
N PHE A 56 13.31 4.92 -7.75
CA PHE A 56 12.52 6.13 -7.97
C PHE A 56 12.72 6.68 -9.39
N SER A 57 11.66 6.62 -10.20
CA SER A 57 11.65 7.28 -11.51
C SER A 57 11.18 8.74 -11.35
N PRO A 58 11.48 9.65 -12.30
CA PRO A 58 12.26 9.46 -13.52
C PRO A 58 13.79 9.51 -13.31
N GLY A 59 14.28 9.56 -12.07
CA GLY A 59 15.71 9.55 -11.77
C GLY A 59 16.44 8.30 -12.26
N ILE A 60 15.72 7.17 -12.29
CA ILE A 60 16.17 5.92 -12.91
C ILE A 60 15.13 5.37 -13.91
N ASN A 61 15.56 4.40 -14.72
CA ASN A 61 14.70 3.74 -15.69
C ASN A 61 14.08 2.45 -15.14
N LEU A 62 12.96 2.61 -14.41
CA LEU A 62 12.18 1.49 -13.86
C LEU A 62 11.78 0.41 -14.87
N THR A 63 11.71 0.73 -16.17
CA THR A 63 11.45 -0.28 -17.19
C THR A 63 12.62 -1.24 -17.28
N GLN A 64 13.86 -0.73 -17.26
CA GLN A 64 15.04 -1.58 -17.31
C GLN A 64 15.15 -2.43 -16.06
N ASP A 65 14.94 -1.84 -14.88
CA ASP A 65 14.98 -2.56 -13.60
C ASP A 65 13.93 -3.69 -13.57
N PHE A 66 12.72 -3.43 -14.11
CA PHE A 66 11.68 -4.46 -14.20
C PHE A 66 11.98 -5.56 -15.22
N LEU A 67 12.62 -5.22 -16.35
CA LEU A 67 13.07 -6.22 -17.33
C LEU A 67 14.14 -7.15 -16.74
N GLU A 68 15.06 -6.60 -15.94
CA GLU A 68 16.08 -7.37 -15.22
C GLU A 68 15.44 -8.30 -14.19
N TYR A 69 14.48 -7.80 -13.41
CA TYR A 69 13.70 -8.63 -12.48
C TYR A 69 13.03 -9.83 -13.18
N ILE A 70 12.45 -9.62 -14.38
CA ILE A 70 11.89 -10.71 -15.19
C ILE A 70 12.98 -11.67 -15.65
N ASP A 71 14.13 -11.15 -16.09
CA ASP A 71 15.26 -11.97 -16.57
C ASP A 71 15.83 -12.89 -15.50
N GLU A 72 15.94 -12.41 -14.27
CA GLU A 72 16.47 -13.16 -13.14
C GLU A 72 15.54 -14.25 -12.61
N THR A 73 14.31 -14.38 -13.14
CA THR A 73 13.40 -15.46 -12.72
C THR A 73 13.93 -16.82 -13.17
N GLU A 74 14.07 -17.78 -12.26
CA GLU A 74 14.57 -19.11 -12.62
C GLU A 74 13.45 -20.10 -12.95
N SER A 75 12.35 -20.06 -12.20
CA SER A 75 11.31 -21.10 -12.19
C SER A 75 9.91 -20.55 -12.36
N THR A 76 9.48 -19.58 -11.55
CA THR A 76 8.09 -19.09 -11.52
C THR A 76 8.02 -17.57 -11.45
N LEU A 77 7.19 -16.94 -12.29
CA LEU A 77 6.91 -15.51 -12.25
C LEU A 77 5.41 -15.25 -12.33
N TYR A 78 4.81 -14.81 -11.23
CA TYR A 78 3.38 -14.54 -11.12
C TYR A 78 3.14 -13.05 -10.91
N CYS A 79 2.36 -12.42 -11.79
CA CYS A 79 2.24 -10.97 -11.85
C CYS A 79 0.78 -10.50 -11.84
N ALA A 80 0.43 -9.61 -10.92
CA ALA A 80 -0.82 -8.86 -10.94
C ALA A 80 -0.51 -7.38 -11.23
N LEU A 81 -0.76 -6.97 -12.47
CA LEU A 81 -0.33 -5.68 -13.01
C LEU A 81 -1.50 -4.96 -13.68
N TYR A 82 -1.92 -3.85 -13.09
CA TYR A 82 -3.01 -3.01 -13.61
C TYR A 82 -2.85 -2.65 -15.10
N ASP A 83 -1.66 -2.23 -15.51
CA ASP A 83 -1.38 -1.82 -16.88
C ASP A 83 0.06 -2.21 -17.27
N ILE A 84 0.21 -2.78 -18.47
CA ILE A 84 1.48 -3.27 -19.02
C ILE A 84 1.59 -2.77 -20.46
N GLY A 85 2.81 -2.52 -20.93
CA GLY A 85 3.06 -2.28 -22.34
C GLY A 85 4.49 -2.63 -22.75
N GLU A 86 4.76 -2.50 -24.04
CA GLU A 86 6.11 -2.74 -24.59
C GLU A 86 7.18 -1.85 -23.92
N PRO A 87 8.39 -2.40 -23.64
CA PRO A 87 8.90 -3.74 -24.02
C PRO A 87 8.57 -4.88 -23.04
N VAL A 88 7.82 -4.61 -21.97
CA VAL A 88 7.61 -5.57 -20.87
C VAL A 88 6.73 -6.74 -21.29
N GLU A 89 5.69 -6.47 -22.10
CA GLU A 89 4.81 -7.52 -22.64
C GLU A 89 5.61 -8.57 -23.41
N GLN A 90 6.46 -8.13 -24.35
CA GLN A 90 7.34 -9.03 -25.10
C GLN A 90 8.28 -9.81 -24.19
N LYS A 91 8.81 -9.18 -23.14
CA LYS A 91 9.70 -9.84 -22.19
C LYS A 91 9.03 -10.97 -21.41
N LEU A 92 7.80 -10.75 -20.97
CA LEU A 92 7.00 -11.77 -20.27
C LEU A 92 6.73 -12.98 -21.19
N ILE A 93 6.45 -12.74 -22.47
CA ILE A 93 6.24 -13.78 -23.49
C ILE A 93 7.54 -14.58 -23.75
N GLU A 94 8.68 -13.90 -23.79
CA GLU A 94 9.98 -14.58 -23.93
C GLU A 94 10.26 -15.46 -22.71
N LYS A 95 9.99 -14.93 -21.51
CA LYS A 95 10.27 -15.64 -20.26
C LYS A 95 9.39 -16.87 -20.06
N SER A 96 8.14 -16.84 -20.53
CA SER A 96 7.20 -17.97 -20.44
C SER A 96 7.66 -19.22 -21.22
N ARG A 97 8.64 -19.09 -22.10
CA ARG A 97 9.27 -20.24 -22.79
C ARG A 97 10.23 -21.02 -21.90
N THR A 98 10.67 -20.44 -20.79
CA THR A 98 11.71 -21.00 -19.91
C THR A 98 11.28 -21.12 -18.44
N ALA A 99 10.19 -20.48 -18.04
CA ALA A 99 9.66 -20.45 -16.67
C ALA A 99 8.12 -20.49 -16.69
N ASP A 100 7.48 -20.88 -15.57
CA ASP A 100 6.03 -20.76 -15.40
C ASP A 100 5.67 -19.30 -15.16
N VAL A 101 5.19 -18.63 -16.20
CA VAL A 101 4.78 -17.21 -16.16
C VAL A 101 3.26 -17.13 -16.20
N ARG A 102 2.68 -16.44 -15.21
CA ARG A 102 1.25 -16.16 -15.12
C ARG A 102 1.02 -14.68 -14.88
N VAL A 103 0.08 -14.09 -15.60
CA VAL A 103 -0.18 -12.66 -15.51
C VAL A 103 -1.67 -12.41 -15.38
N VAL A 104 -2.05 -11.51 -14.48
CA VAL A 104 -3.39 -10.93 -14.36
C VAL A 104 -3.27 -9.44 -14.61
N LYS A 105 -4.19 -8.88 -15.41
CA LYS A 105 -4.24 -7.44 -15.71
C LYS A 105 -5.67 -6.89 -15.64
N ASP A 106 -5.78 -5.56 -15.61
CA ASP A 106 -7.07 -4.85 -15.70
C ASP A 106 -7.42 -4.54 -17.18
N ASP A 107 -8.62 -4.95 -17.61
CA ASP A 107 -9.33 -4.61 -18.87
C ASP A 107 -8.73 -5.01 -20.27
N GLU A 108 -9.68 -5.28 -21.18
CA GLU A 108 -9.73 -6.19 -22.34
C GLU A 108 -9.15 -5.61 -23.66
N THR A 109 -8.50 -4.45 -23.64
CA THR A 109 -8.27 -3.66 -24.89
C THR A 109 -6.98 -3.96 -25.65
N ARG A 110 -6.15 -4.86 -25.13
CA ARG A 110 -4.96 -5.38 -25.83
C ARG A 110 -4.78 -6.86 -25.54
N ALA A 111 -4.95 -7.67 -26.58
CA ALA A 111 -4.55 -9.06 -26.57
C ALA A 111 -3.03 -9.10 -26.35
N VAL A 112 -2.62 -9.36 -25.11
CA VAL A 112 -1.25 -9.76 -24.84
C VAL A 112 -1.19 -11.25 -25.15
N ALA A 113 -0.24 -11.70 -25.97
CA ALA A 113 -0.09 -13.11 -26.34
C ALA A 113 0.55 -13.93 -25.21
N ILE A 114 0.05 -13.74 -23.99
CA ILE A 114 0.37 -14.56 -22.82
C ILE A 114 -0.74 -15.61 -22.73
N GLU A 115 -0.39 -16.89 -22.92
CA GLU A 115 -1.35 -18.00 -22.87
C GLU A 115 -2.08 -18.09 -21.52
N ASN A 116 -1.46 -17.56 -20.47
CA ASN A 116 -1.90 -17.55 -19.07
C ASN A 116 -2.31 -16.15 -18.59
N LEU A 117 -3.30 -15.52 -19.24
CA LEU A 117 -3.83 -14.19 -18.90
C LEU A 117 -5.26 -14.28 -18.32
N LYS A 118 -5.56 -13.49 -17.27
CA LYS A 118 -6.92 -13.28 -16.73
C LYS A 118 -7.24 -11.79 -16.58
N GLU A 119 -8.51 -11.46 -16.78
CA GLU A 119 -9.06 -10.09 -16.82
C GLU A 119 -10.26 -9.94 -15.87
N ASP A 120 -10.44 -8.74 -15.31
CA ASP A 120 -11.52 -8.34 -14.40
C ASP A 120 -12.61 -7.51 -15.13
N GLY A 121 -13.86 -7.57 -14.66
CA GLY A 121 -15.03 -6.99 -15.33
C GLY A 121 -15.78 -5.86 -14.59
N ARG A 122 -15.50 -5.57 -13.31
CA ARG A 122 -16.17 -4.46 -12.57
C ARG A 122 -15.35 -3.96 -11.36
N GLY A 123 -14.80 -2.73 -11.42
CA GLY A 123 -13.81 -2.20 -10.47
C GLY A 123 -12.39 -2.47 -10.99
N LEU A 124 -11.34 -1.88 -10.41
CA LEU A 124 -9.98 -2.04 -10.95
C LEU A 124 -9.20 -3.12 -10.17
N MET A 125 -8.60 -4.09 -10.87
CA MET A 125 -7.48 -4.87 -10.36
C MET A 125 -6.23 -3.97 -10.36
N HIS A 126 -6.13 -3.09 -9.37
CA HIS A 126 -5.19 -1.97 -9.38
C HIS A 126 -3.84 -2.32 -8.72
N ASN A 127 -3.52 -3.60 -8.62
CA ASN A 127 -2.21 -4.06 -8.17
C ASN A 127 -1.09 -3.75 -9.17
N LYS A 128 0.15 -3.72 -8.67
CA LYS A 128 1.38 -3.60 -9.47
C LYS A 128 2.49 -4.47 -8.85
N PHE A 129 2.22 -5.76 -8.69
CA PHE A 129 3.20 -6.67 -8.09
C PHE A 129 3.53 -7.86 -8.97
N CYS A 130 4.73 -8.41 -8.77
CA CYS A 130 5.14 -9.70 -9.31
C CYS A 130 5.92 -10.49 -8.26
N ILE A 131 5.64 -11.78 -8.14
CA ILE A 131 6.41 -12.72 -7.32
C ILE A 131 7.31 -13.53 -8.24
N ARG A 132 8.63 -13.52 -8.02
CA ARG A 132 9.55 -14.44 -8.68
C ARG A 132 10.07 -15.49 -7.71
N ASP A 133 10.09 -16.74 -8.18
CA ASP A 133 10.68 -17.92 -7.52
C ASP A 133 10.23 -18.15 -6.07
N ASN A 134 9.04 -17.68 -5.72
CA ASN A 134 8.48 -17.71 -4.36
C ASN A 134 9.39 -17.07 -3.29
N TYR A 135 10.27 -16.16 -3.69
CA TYR A 135 11.28 -15.56 -2.81
C TYR A 135 11.40 -14.05 -2.96
N ALA A 136 11.22 -13.49 -4.15
CA ALA A 136 11.30 -12.06 -4.38
C ALA A 136 9.93 -11.50 -4.76
N VAL A 137 9.61 -10.32 -4.23
CA VAL A 137 8.40 -9.56 -4.54
C VAL A 137 8.78 -8.20 -5.09
N TRP A 138 8.41 -7.95 -6.34
CA TRP A 138 8.33 -6.61 -6.91
C TRP A 138 6.99 -5.98 -6.53
N THR A 139 6.96 -4.76 -6.01
CA THR A 139 5.72 -3.98 -5.81
C THR A 139 5.97 -2.47 -5.81
N GLY A 140 4.92 -1.66 -5.74
CA GLY A 140 4.99 -0.21 -5.63
C GLY A 140 3.89 0.50 -6.41
N SER A 141 4.19 1.70 -6.91
CA SER A 141 3.23 2.50 -7.69
C SER A 141 3.37 2.33 -9.21
N TYR A 142 4.42 1.63 -9.65
CA TYR A 142 4.87 1.58 -11.03
C TYR A 142 4.01 0.68 -11.92
N ASN A 143 3.36 1.26 -12.93
CA ASN A 143 2.78 0.50 -14.04
C ASN A 143 3.86 0.28 -15.12
N PRO A 144 4.21 -0.97 -15.48
CA PRO A 144 5.24 -1.29 -16.46
C PRO A 144 4.83 -0.99 -17.91
N THR A 145 4.75 0.30 -18.23
CA THR A 145 4.42 0.83 -19.55
C THR A 145 5.52 1.77 -20.05
N LYS A 146 5.53 2.07 -21.35
CA LYS A 146 6.46 3.05 -21.95
C LYS A 146 6.49 4.42 -21.25
N ARG A 147 5.38 4.83 -20.62
CA ARG A 147 5.29 6.09 -19.86
C ARG A 147 5.58 5.93 -18.37
N GLY A 148 5.56 4.71 -17.83
CA GLY A 148 5.71 4.43 -16.41
C GLY A 148 6.97 5.07 -15.83
N SER A 149 8.10 4.94 -16.52
CA SER A 149 9.42 5.43 -16.05
C SER A 149 9.61 6.94 -16.29
N LEU A 150 8.69 7.58 -16.99
CA LEU A 150 8.68 9.04 -17.17
C LEU A 150 7.91 9.75 -16.05
N ASN A 151 7.00 9.03 -15.40
CA ASN A 151 6.28 9.49 -14.22
C ASN A 151 7.19 9.44 -12.98
N ASN A 152 6.86 10.19 -11.93
CA ASN A 152 7.38 9.88 -10.60
C ASN A 152 6.70 8.62 -10.07
N ASN A 153 7.43 7.52 -10.01
CA ASN A 153 6.98 6.27 -9.44
C ASN A 153 8.02 5.75 -8.46
N ASN A 154 7.56 4.85 -7.59
CA ASN A 154 8.44 4.03 -6.79
C ASN A 154 8.20 2.55 -7.09
N ALA A 155 9.25 1.77 -6.97
CA ALA A 155 9.21 0.31 -6.95
C ALA A 155 10.12 -0.22 -5.86
N LEU A 156 9.77 -1.39 -5.35
CA LEU A 156 10.46 -2.13 -4.31
C LEU A 156 10.72 -3.54 -4.80
N ILE A 157 11.90 -4.09 -4.52
CA ILE A 157 12.12 -5.54 -4.51
C ILE A 157 12.37 -5.95 -3.06
N ILE A 158 11.55 -6.87 -2.57
CA ILE A 158 11.65 -7.40 -1.21
C ILE A 158 11.89 -8.90 -1.30
N TYR A 159 13.02 -9.34 -0.74
CA TYR A 159 13.40 -10.75 -0.67
C TYR A 159 12.86 -11.36 0.62
N SER A 160 11.83 -12.20 0.50
CA SER A 160 11.14 -12.79 1.65
C SER A 160 10.26 -13.95 1.23
N ASN A 161 10.49 -15.14 1.80
CA ASN A 161 9.62 -16.28 1.56
C ASN A 161 8.22 -16.05 2.15
N TYR A 162 8.15 -15.35 3.30
CA TYR A 162 6.87 -15.06 3.96
C TYR A 162 6.03 -14.06 3.17
N LEU A 163 6.61 -12.96 2.70
CA LEU A 163 5.88 -12.00 1.86
C LEU A 163 5.54 -12.60 0.51
N SER A 164 6.46 -13.31 -0.15
CA SER A 164 6.16 -14.00 -1.40
C SER A 164 4.99 -14.97 -1.25
N LYS A 165 4.90 -15.70 -0.13
CA LYS A 165 3.74 -16.54 0.17
C LYS A 165 2.44 -15.74 0.27
N GLN A 166 2.44 -14.61 0.97
CA GLN A 166 1.25 -13.76 1.13
C GLN A 166 0.79 -13.17 -0.20
N TYR A 167 1.73 -12.66 -1.01
CA TYR A 167 1.43 -12.17 -2.35
C TYR A 167 0.98 -13.28 -3.32
N ASN A 168 1.49 -14.50 -3.17
CA ASN A 168 1.00 -15.65 -3.92
C ASN A 168 -0.42 -16.06 -3.50
N GLU A 169 -0.74 -16.02 -2.20
CA GLU A 169 -2.10 -16.27 -1.72
C GLU A 169 -3.10 -15.31 -2.38
N GLU A 170 -2.77 -14.01 -2.39
CA GLU A 170 -3.54 -12.98 -3.12
C GLU A 170 -3.59 -13.24 -4.64
N PHE A 171 -2.45 -13.55 -5.26
CA PHE A 171 -2.38 -13.83 -6.69
C PHE A 171 -3.30 -14.98 -7.10
N GLU A 172 -3.34 -16.05 -6.31
CA GLU A 172 -4.18 -17.22 -6.60
C GLU A 172 -5.68 -16.88 -6.50
N GLU A 173 -6.09 -15.89 -5.71
CA GLU A 173 -7.47 -15.39 -5.72
C GLU A 173 -7.82 -14.74 -7.07
N PHE A 174 -6.97 -13.85 -7.57
CA PHE A 174 -7.13 -13.28 -8.90
C PHE A 174 -7.06 -14.33 -9.99
N TRP A 175 -6.19 -15.32 -9.81
CA TRP A 175 -6.12 -16.47 -10.69
C TRP A 175 -7.47 -17.19 -10.69
N ASP A 176 -8.09 -17.45 -9.54
CA ASP A 176 -9.43 -18.05 -9.46
C ASP A 176 -10.59 -17.11 -9.83
N ARG A 177 -10.30 -15.92 -10.38
CA ARG A 177 -11.26 -14.86 -10.75
C ARG A 177 -12.07 -14.34 -9.55
N LYS A 178 -11.49 -14.39 -8.36
CA LYS A 178 -12.00 -13.74 -7.16
C LYS A 178 -11.34 -12.37 -7.08
N PHE A 179 -12.09 -11.35 -7.49
CA PHE A 179 -11.69 -9.94 -7.40
C PHE A 179 -12.58 -9.27 -6.36
N LYS A 180 -12.01 -8.50 -5.43
CA LYS A 180 -12.69 -7.82 -4.30
C LYS A 180 -13.52 -8.73 -3.38
N LEU A 181 -13.23 -10.04 -3.38
CA LEU A 181 -13.99 -11.06 -2.67
C LEU A 181 -13.06 -12.05 -1.94
N GLY A 182 -11.86 -11.57 -1.59
CA GLY A 182 -10.83 -12.35 -0.94
C GLY A 182 -11.08 -12.65 0.53
N ASP A 183 -10.24 -13.52 1.09
CA ASP A 183 -10.11 -13.66 2.54
C ASP A 183 -9.13 -12.61 3.08
N SER A 184 -9.43 -12.00 4.22
CA SER A 184 -8.46 -11.10 4.88
C SER A 184 -7.14 -11.82 5.19
N SER A 185 -6.03 -11.09 5.09
CA SER A 185 -4.69 -11.63 5.29
C SER A 185 -4.50 -12.13 6.74
N ARG A 186 -4.21 -13.43 6.87
CA ARG A 186 -4.15 -14.09 8.20
C ARG A 186 -2.87 -13.79 8.97
N GLN A 187 -1.79 -13.41 8.29
CA GLN A 187 -0.50 -13.06 8.89
C GLN A 187 0.15 -11.91 8.11
N PRO A 188 -0.33 -10.67 8.22
CA PRO A 188 0.10 -9.58 7.35
C PRO A 188 1.53 -9.08 7.63
N SER A 189 2.29 -9.70 8.53
CA SER A 189 3.54 -9.14 9.06
C SER A 189 4.67 -10.16 9.05
N VAL A 190 5.88 -9.70 8.74
CA VAL A 190 7.15 -10.42 8.89
C VAL A 190 8.23 -9.46 9.39
N LYS A 191 9.24 -9.98 10.09
CA LYS A 191 10.49 -9.27 10.34
C LYS A 191 11.57 -9.75 9.39
N LEU A 192 12.13 -8.84 8.59
CA LEU A 192 13.28 -9.09 7.74
C LEU A 192 14.47 -8.40 8.38
N ASN A 193 15.49 -9.17 8.79
CA ASN A 193 16.65 -8.64 9.51
C ASN A 193 16.24 -7.77 10.72
N SER A 194 15.26 -8.25 11.51
CA SER A 194 14.64 -7.56 12.65
C SER A 194 13.83 -6.29 12.35
N HIS A 195 13.70 -5.87 11.09
CA HIS A 195 12.83 -4.77 10.67
C HIS A 195 11.47 -5.30 10.22
N LEU A 196 10.40 -4.64 10.67
CA LEU A 196 9.05 -5.05 10.37
C LEU A 196 8.62 -4.60 8.97
N TYR A 197 8.06 -5.55 8.23
CA TYR A 197 7.33 -5.38 6.98
C TYR A 197 5.91 -5.88 7.18
N ARG A 198 4.93 -5.10 6.73
CA ARG A 198 3.54 -5.53 6.69
C ARG A 198 2.95 -5.32 5.30
N VAL A 199 2.18 -6.29 4.82
CA VAL A 199 1.38 -6.15 3.61
C VAL A 199 -0.09 -6.28 3.94
N HIS A 200 -0.92 -5.50 3.26
CA HIS A 200 -2.36 -5.59 3.31
C HIS A 200 -2.93 -5.56 1.89
N PHE A 201 -3.97 -6.35 1.65
CA PHE A 201 -4.69 -6.41 0.39
C PHE A 201 -6.10 -5.84 0.57
N CYS A 202 -6.46 -4.88 -0.26
CA CYS A 202 -7.73 -4.17 -0.21
C CYS A 202 -8.64 -4.63 -1.32
N PRO A 203 -9.98 -4.64 -1.10
CA PRO A 203 -10.69 -4.04 0.05
C PRO A 203 -10.75 -4.88 1.35
N GLU A 204 -10.20 -6.10 1.38
CA GLU A 204 -10.40 -7.11 2.43
C GLU A 204 -9.73 -6.77 3.77
N ASP A 205 -8.62 -6.02 3.76
CA ASP A 205 -7.80 -5.76 4.93
C ASP A 205 -7.99 -4.37 5.56
N GLU A 206 -9.01 -3.62 5.13
CA GLU A 206 -9.32 -2.29 5.65
C GLU A 206 -8.09 -1.34 5.58
N CYS A 207 -7.38 -1.31 4.44
CA CYS A 207 -6.08 -0.63 4.34
C CYS A 207 -6.17 0.84 4.74
N ALA A 208 -7.30 1.50 4.51
CA ALA A 208 -7.44 2.88 4.91
C ALA A 208 -7.41 3.08 6.44
N GLU A 209 -7.99 2.16 7.21
CA GLU A 209 -7.90 2.21 8.68
C GLU A 209 -6.47 1.94 9.15
N LYS A 210 -5.70 1.09 8.44
CA LYS A 210 -4.27 0.86 8.73
C LYS A 210 -3.46 2.14 8.53
N VAL A 211 -3.62 2.81 7.39
CA VAL A 211 -2.94 4.08 7.10
C VAL A 211 -3.37 5.16 8.10
N TYR A 212 -4.68 5.28 8.38
CA TYR A 212 -5.20 6.25 9.35
C TYR A 212 -4.57 6.06 10.73
N SER A 213 -4.48 4.81 11.21
CA SER A 213 -3.89 4.48 12.51
C SER A 213 -2.42 4.87 12.61
N ILE A 214 -1.65 4.69 11.53
CA ILE A 214 -0.23 5.08 11.47
C ILE A 214 -0.09 6.62 11.43
N LEU A 215 -0.91 7.31 10.65
CA LEU A 215 -0.94 8.77 10.65
C LEU A 215 -1.33 9.31 12.04
N LEU A 216 -2.25 8.64 12.72
CA LEU A 216 -2.69 8.98 14.06
C LEU A 216 -1.59 8.76 15.10
N SER A 217 -0.68 7.80 14.92
CA SER A 217 0.43 7.58 15.83
C SER A 217 1.61 8.55 15.65
N ALA A 218 1.63 9.37 14.60
CA ALA A 218 2.76 10.27 14.31
C ALA A 218 3.05 11.28 15.44
N GLU A 219 4.31 11.39 15.88
CA GLU A 219 4.75 12.27 16.97
C GLU A 219 5.80 13.32 16.57
N LYS A 220 6.50 13.12 15.46
CA LYS A 220 7.64 13.96 15.02
C LYS A 220 7.37 14.63 13.69
N SER A 221 6.90 13.90 12.67
CA SER A 221 6.62 14.47 11.35
C SER A 221 5.73 13.57 10.50
N ILE A 222 5.03 14.18 9.54
CA ILE A 222 4.36 13.46 8.46
C ILE A 222 4.82 14.07 7.13
N LYS A 223 5.34 13.23 6.22
CA LYS A 223 5.61 13.58 4.83
C LYS A 223 4.73 12.73 3.93
N PHE A 224 4.23 13.27 2.82
CA PHE A 224 3.46 12.48 1.86
C PHE A 224 3.67 12.90 0.41
N MET A 225 3.57 11.92 -0.49
CA MET A 225 3.65 12.10 -1.95
C MET A 225 2.49 11.32 -2.56
N THR A 226 1.51 12.02 -3.14
CA THR A 226 0.25 11.38 -3.54
C THR A 226 -0.22 11.81 -4.92
N PHE A 227 -0.53 10.82 -5.76
CA PHE A 227 -1.19 11.01 -7.05
C PHE A 227 -2.66 11.43 -6.90
N SER A 228 -3.44 10.70 -6.10
CA SER A 228 -4.84 11.03 -5.84
C SER A 228 -5.09 11.03 -4.34
N PHE A 229 -5.70 12.10 -3.82
CA PHE A 229 -5.97 12.24 -2.39
C PHE A 229 -7.33 12.90 -2.15
N THR A 230 -8.31 12.09 -1.77
CA THR A 230 -9.71 12.48 -1.59
C THR A 230 -10.35 12.03 -0.27
N ARG A 231 -9.61 11.32 0.61
CA ARG A 231 -10.04 10.96 1.98
C ARG A 231 -10.15 12.20 2.88
N LYS A 232 -11.37 12.57 3.27
CA LYS A 232 -11.65 13.75 4.13
C LYS A 232 -11.18 13.56 5.57
N ASP A 233 -11.33 12.37 6.11
CA ASP A 233 -10.87 11.98 7.44
C ASP A 233 -9.33 12.10 7.58
N TYR A 234 -8.57 11.71 6.55
CA TYR A 234 -7.11 11.92 6.54
C TYR A 234 -6.78 13.40 6.52
N LYS A 235 -7.48 14.18 5.69
CA LYS A 235 -7.32 15.64 5.66
C LYS A 235 -7.54 16.25 7.05
N ASP A 236 -8.64 15.90 7.71
CA ASP A 236 -9.00 16.43 9.02
C ASP A 236 -7.91 16.06 10.07
N LEU A 237 -7.41 14.82 10.04
CA LEU A 237 -6.29 14.36 10.87
C LEU A 237 -4.97 15.10 10.58
N LEU A 238 -4.63 15.32 9.31
CA LEU A 238 -3.41 16.03 8.92
C LEU A 238 -3.44 17.50 9.41
N ILE A 239 -4.61 18.15 9.33
CA ILE A 239 -4.79 19.50 9.89
C ILE A 239 -4.57 19.47 11.41
N GLU A 240 -5.15 18.50 12.12
CA GLU A 240 -4.96 18.35 13.56
C GLU A 240 -3.48 18.14 13.93
N LYS A 241 -2.80 17.20 13.25
CA LYS A 241 -1.39 16.90 13.46
C LYS A 241 -0.51 18.13 13.17
N SER A 242 -0.83 18.90 12.14
CA SER A 242 -0.07 20.10 11.76
C SER A 242 -0.06 21.20 12.83
N ARG A 243 -0.93 21.14 13.85
CA ARG A 243 -0.87 22.05 15.02
C ARG A 243 0.33 21.78 15.92
N LYS A 244 0.90 20.57 15.89
CA LYS A 244 1.96 20.13 16.80
C LYS A 244 3.23 19.76 16.04
N ILE A 245 3.11 19.03 14.94
CA ILE A 245 4.21 18.47 14.17
C ILE A 245 4.22 19.00 12.74
N PRO A 246 5.39 19.11 12.08
CA PRO A 246 5.44 19.41 10.65
C PRO A 246 4.71 18.35 9.82
N VAL A 247 3.85 18.82 8.91
CA VAL A 247 3.19 18.03 7.89
C VAL A 247 3.56 18.61 6.53
N SER A 248 4.26 17.83 5.70
CA SER A 248 4.73 18.28 4.38
C SER A 248 4.23 17.35 3.28
N GLY A 249 3.72 17.92 2.18
CA GLY A 249 3.02 17.12 1.17
C GLY A 249 3.26 17.57 -0.26
N ILE A 250 3.44 16.60 -1.18
CA ILE A 250 3.50 16.84 -2.62
C ILE A 250 2.27 16.23 -3.29
N PHE A 251 1.58 17.05 -4.08
CA PHE A 251 0.39 16.65 -4.84
C PHE A 251 0.66 16.65 -6.33
N GLU A 252 0.05 15.69 -7.03
CA GLU A 252 -0.11 15.73 -8.48
C GLU A 252 -0.92 16.97 -8.92
N LYS A 253 -0.28 17.88 -9.65
CA LYS A 253 -0.84 19.18 -10.06
C LYS A 253 -2.07 19.03 -10.95
N THR A 254 -2.14 17.99 -11.78
CA THR A 254 -3.28 17.78 -12.69
C THR A 254 -4.53 17.27 -11.95
N ARG A 255 -4.39 16.83 -10.69
CA ARG A 255 -5.46 16.22 -9.90
C ARG A 255 -6.14 17.18 -8.92
N ILE A 256 -5.56 18.36 -8.64
CA ILE A 256 -6.07 19.28 -7.60
C ILE A 256 -7.44 19.92 -7.91
N ASN A 257 -7.87 19.87 -9.17
CA ASN A 257 -9.18 20.34 -9.60
C ASN A 257 -10.23 19.22 -9.66
N GLN A 258 -9.84 17.96 -9.41
CA GLN A 258 -10.79 16.86 -9.34
C GLN A 258 -11.68 16.99 -8.12
N GLN A 259 -12.91 16.48 -8.26
CA GLN A 259 -13.89 16.50 -7.20
C GLN A 259 -13.33 15.80 -5.95
N TYR A 260 -13.57 16.40 -4.78
CA TYR A 260 -13.13 15.91 -3.47
C TYR A 260 -11.62 15.90 -3.23
N ASN A 261 -10.79 16.38 -4.16
CA ASN A 261 -9.35 16.51 -3.89
C ASN A 261 -9.11 17.46 -2.71
N ILE A 262 -8.26 17.04 -1.75
CA ILE A 262 -8.10 17.74 -0.47
C ILE A 262 -7.11 18.92 -0.53
N PHE A 263 -6.36 19.09 -1.62
CA PHE A 263 -5.30 20.12 -1.73
C PHE A 263 -5.81 21.53 -1.40
N LYS A 264 -6.94 21.92 -2.01
CA LYS A 264 -7.52 23.26 -1.80
C LYS A 264 -8.03 23.47 -0.38
N ASP A 265 -8.48 22.41 0.27
CA ASP A 265 -8.94 22.50 1.67
C ASP A 265 -7.75 22.66 2.61
N LEU A 266 -6.71 21.84 2.46
CA LEU A 266 -5.48 21.95 3.24
C LEU A 266 -4.83 23.34 3.08
N ASN A 267 -4.72 23.82 1.84
CA ASN A 267 -4.15 25.14 1.56
C ASN A 267 -4.98 26.27 2.16
N ARG A 268 -6.32 26.16 2.13
CA ARG A 268 -7.21 27.11 2.78
C ARG A 268 -7.04 27.10 4.30
N SER A 269 -6.97 25.93 4.93
CA SER A 269 -6.76 25.81 6.38
C SER A 269 -5.45 26.47 6.81
N LYS A 270 -4.37 26.34 6.02
CA LYS A 270 -3.09 27.04 6.25
C LYS A 270 -3.20 28.55 6.04
N ALA A 271 -3.94 29.02 5.03
CA ALA A 271 -4.16 30.44 4.79
C ALA A 271 -4.99 31.10 5.92
N GLU A 272 -5.99 30.39 6.43
CA GLU A 272 -6.85 30.83 7.54
C GLU A 272 -6.13 30.74 8.89
N ASN A 273 -5.18 29.80 9.05
CA ASN A 273 -4.42 29.59 10.28
C ASN A 273 -2.91 29.47 9.97
N PRO A 274 -2.19 30.60 9.88
CA PRO A 274 -0.77 30.61 9.53
C PRO A 274 0.13 29.81 10.49
N ASP A 275 -0.29 29.56 11.73
CA ASP A 275 0.44 28.78 12.73
C ASP A 275 0.46 27.27 12.45
N LEU A 276 -0.40 26.77 11.55
CA LEU A 276 -0.36 25.36 11.15
C LEU A 276 0.99 25.05 10.49
N ARG A 277 1.67 24.00 10.94
CA ARG A 277 2.95 23.54 10.41
C ARG A 277 2.76 22.70 9.14
N LEU A 278 1.95 23.22 8.22
CA LEU A 278 1.53 22.55 6.99
C LEU A 278 2.23 23.20 5.79
N ASN A 279 3.03 22.42 5.06
CA ASN A 279 3.78 22.85 3.88
C ASN A 279 3.38 21.99 2.68
N LEU A 280 2.81 22.59 1.64
CA LEU A 280 2.31 21.85 0.48
C LEU A 280 3.01 22.33 -0.78
N LYS A 281 3.38 21.39 -1.64
CA LYS A 281 3.96 21.63 -2.96
C LYS A 281 3.14 20.90 -4.02
N LEU A 282 3.05 21.50 -5.21
CA LEU A 282 2.57 20.80 -6.40
C LEU A 282 3.79 20.22 -7.12
N ASP A 283 3.65 19.02 -7.68
CA ASP A 283 4.74 18.43 -8.45
C ASP A 283 5.12 19.27 -9.69
N GLU A 284 6.34 19.06 -10.16
CA GLU A 284 6.87 19.77 -11.34
C GLU A 284 7.04 18.87 -12.56
N ASN A 285 6.71 17.57 -12.45
CA ASN A 285 6.91 16.63 -13.56
C ASN A 285 5.95 16.94 -14.71
N LYS A 286 6.45 16.89 -15.95
CA LYS A 286 5.64 17.08 -17.16
C LYS A 286 4.72 15.88 -17.47
N TYR A 287 5.00 14.73 -16.89
CA TYR A 287 4.16 13.54 -16.91
C TYR A 287 3.34 13.47 -15.62
N ASN A 288 3.20 12.28 -15.00
CA ASN A 288 2.44 12.13 -13.75
C ASN A 288 3.37 12.02 -12.53
N PHE A 289 2.94 12.58 -11.41
CA PHE A 289 3.43 12.35 -10.06
C PHE A 289 2.68 11.19 -9.41
N HIS A 290 3.09 9.96 -9.72
CA HIS A 290 2.31 8.75 -9.47
C HIS A 290 2.63 8.04 -8.14
N HIS A 291 3.38 8.68 -7.23
CA HIS A 291 3.61 8.17 -5.88
C HIS A 291 2.30 7.98 -5.11
N LYS A 292 2.30 6.96 -4.23
CA LYS A 292 1.37 6.80 -3.12
C LYS A 292 2.22 6.48 -1.89
N VAL A 293 2.69 7.52 -1.22
CA VAL A 293 3.66 7.37 -0.15
C VAL A 293 3.26 8.24 1.04
N PHE A 294 3.33 7.67 2.23
CA PHE A 294 3.41 8.40 3.49
C PHE A 294 4.69 8.00 4.21
N ILE A 295 5.38 8.98 4.80
CA ILE A 295 6.55 8.76 5.65
C ILE A 295 6.21 9.38 7.01
N ILE A 296 6.25 8.57 8.06
CA ILE A 296 5.86 8.95 9.41
C ILE A 296 7.08 8.89 10.31
N ASP A 297 7.34 10.00 10.99
CA ASP A 297 8.40 10.16 11.99
C ASP A 297 9.83 9.84 11.53
N GLU A 298 10.03 9.75 10.21
CA GLU A 298 11.27 9.26 9.58
C GLU A 298 11.62 7.81 9.99
N GLU A 299 10.62 7.05 10.43
CA GLU A 299 10.76 5.69 10.96
C GLU A 299 9.86 4.66 10.25
N ILE A 300 8.77 5.13 9.61
CA ILE A 300 7.81 4.27 8.91
C ILE A 300 7.57 4.83 7.52
N VAL A 301 7.63 3.97 6.50
CA VAL A 301 7.10 4.28 5.18
C VAL A 301 5.89 3.41 4.89
N VAL A 302 4.87 4.02 4.30
CA VAL A 302 3.69 3.35 3.77
C VAL A 302 3.62 3.61 2.28
N THR A 303 3.54 2.55 1.48
CA THR A 303 3.45 2.64 0.02
C THR A 303 2.65 1.48 -0.60
N GLY A 304 2.78 1.26 -1.90
CA GLY A 304 2.02 0.28 -2.68
C GLY A 304 1.22 0.94 -3.79
N SER A 305 0.11 0.31 -4.17
CA SER A 305 -0.78 0.81 -5.22
C SER A 305 -1.91 1.70 -4.69
N PHE A 306 -2.18 1.61 -3.37
CA PHE A 306 -3.28 2.27 -2.68
C PHE A 306 -3.21 3.80 -2.72
N ASN A 307 -4.17 4.46 -3.38
CA ASN A 307 -4.35 5.91 -3.26
C ASN A 307 -5.27 6.24 -2.06
N PRO A 308 -5.03 7.31 -1.27
CA PRO A 308 -5.91 7.73 -0.18
C PRO A 308 -7.26 8.27 -0.67
N SER A 309 -8.13 7.36 -1.08
CA SER A 309 -9.43 7.59 -1.72
C SER A 309 -10.43 6.51 -1.33
N LYS A 310 -11.73 6.82 -1.41
CA LYS A 310 -12.79 5.84 -1.13
C LYS A 310 -12.78 4.66 -2.10
N SER A 311 -12.39 4.87 -3.37
CA SER A 311 -12.38 3.79 -4.36
C SER A 311 -11.30 2.76 -4.11
N ALA A 312 -10.11 3.20 -3.71
CA ALA A 312 -9.02 2.29 -3.35
C ALA A 312 -9.35 1.41 -2.13
N ASP A 313 -10.20 1.89 -1.23
CA ASP A 313 -10.55 1.19 0.01
C ASP A 313 -11.75 0.26 -0.13
N LEU A 314 -12.71 0.57 -1.01
CA LEU A 314 -14.00 -0.15 -1.07
C LEU A 314 -14.28 -0.86 -2.40
N TYR A 315 -13.54 -0.56 -3.47
CA TYR A 315 -13.91 -0.98 -4.82
C TYR A 315 -12.78 -1.53 -5.68
N ASN A 316 -11.52 -1.19 -5.40
CA ASN A 316 -10.37 -1.64 -6.17
C ASN A 316 -9.60 -2.72 -5.41
N ASP A 317 -9.02 -3.66 -6.14
CA ASP A 317 -7.97 -4.52 -5.60
C ASP A 317 -6.67 -3.72 -5.51
N GLU A 318 -6.11 -3.55 -4.31
CA GLU A 318 -4.91 -2.76 -4.06
C GLU A 318 -4.01 -3.49 -3.07
N ASN A 319 -2.70 -3.26 -3.14
CA ASN A 319 -1.80 -3.64 -2.05
C ASN A 319 -1.22 -2.41 -1.34
N LEU A 320 -1.03 -2.55 -0.04
CA LEU A 320 -0.41 -1.59 0.85
C LEU A 320 0.77 -2.25 1.56
N VAL A 321 1.93 -1.61 1.54
CA VAL A 321 3.14 -2.08 2.23
C VAL A 321 3.55 -1.06 3.30
N ILE A 322 3.76 -1.52 4.52
CA ILE A 322 4.21 -0.72 5.67
C ILE A 322 5.58 -1.26 6.09
N ILE A 323 6.60 -0.40 6.11
CA ILE A 323 8.00 -0.79 6.29
C ILE A 323 8.65 0.07 7.37
N THR A 324 9.42 -0.57 8.25
CA THR A 324 10.20 0.08 9.33
C THR A 324 11.71 -0.08 9.18
N ASP A 325 12.16 -0.61 8.03
CA ASP A 325 13.57 -0.71 7.71
C ASP A 325 14.17 0.70 7.49
N PRO A 326 15.16 1.11 8.30
CA PRO A 326 15.73 2.45 8.24
C PRO A 326 16.44 2.76 6.91
N VAL A 327 16.95 1.76 6.20
CA VAL A 327 17.57 1.94 4.87
C VAL A 327 16.49 2.34 3.88
N ILE A 328 15.37 1.60 3.84
CA ILE A 328 14.25 1.92 2.94
C ILE A 328 13.63 3.26 3.31
N VAL A 329 13.35 3.49 4.60
CA VAL A 329 12.78 4.76 5.08
C VAL A 329 13.71 5.94 4.76
N GLY A 330 15.02 5.77 4.91
CA GLY A 330 16.02 6.77 4.52
C GLY A 330 15.95 7.14 3.04
N ARG A 331 15.85 6.14 2.15
CA ARG A 331 15.75 6.35 0.70
C ARG A 331 14.46 7.07 0.28
N TYR A 332 13.32 6.76 0.90
CA TYR A 332 12.08 7.53 0.66
C TYR A 332 12.16 8.96 1.19
N ASN A 333 12.82 9.18 2.33
CA ASN A 333 13.06 10.53 2.85
C ASN A 333 13.95 11.36 1.91
N GLU A 334 15.00 10.75 1.37
CA GLU A 334 15.88 11.39 0.37
C GLU A 334 15.09 11.80 -0.88
N GLU A 335 14.29 10.88 -1.44
CA GLU A 335 13.45 11.19 -2.60
C GLU A 335 12.45 12.32 -2.31
N PHE A 336 11.79 12.27 -1.14
CA PHE A 336 10.90 13.35 -0.72
C PHE A 336 11.66 14.68 -0.66
N ASN A 337 12.81 14.73 0.00
CA ASN A 337 13.59 15.96 0.16
C ASN A 337 14.04 16.52 -1.20
N ASN A 338 14.47 15.67 -2.14
CA ASN A 338 14.85 16.07 -3.48
C ASN A 338 13.67 16.73 -4.23
N LEU A 339 12.50 16.11 -4.20
CA LEU A 339 11.30 16.61 -4.87
C LEU A 339 10.71 17.86 -4.18
N PHE A 340 10.84 17.94 -2.85
CA PHE A 340 10.29 19.02 -2.05
C PHE A 340 11.16 20.28 -2.02
N SER A 341 12.46 20.15 -2.34
CA SER A 341 13.45 21.25 -2.31
C SER A 341 13.13 22.44 -3.20
#